data_AF-A0A9X1Y1C0-F1
#
_entry.id   AF-A0A9X1Y1C0-F1
#
_cell.length_a   1.000
_cell.length_b   1.000
_cell.length_c   1.000
_cell.angle_alpha   90.00
_cell.angle_beta   90.00
_cell.angle_gamma   90.00
#
_symmetry.space_group_name_H-M   'P 1'
#
loop_
_entity.id
_entity.type
_entity.pdbx_description
1 polymer ?
#
loop_
_entity_poly.entity_id
_entity_poly.type
_entity_poly.pdbx_seq_one_letter_code
_entity_poly.pdbx_strand_id
1 'polypeptide(L)'
;MAYTRGNLAVKEKQAERSYPTQRYRETTKVVTRRSPLPVREKLLYMMTVMFCVAVMGGLLWQNVSLYNIKRQMFNLNTDIQAINAEVKELTIQKEKLEEQIPVKANELGYVQPEVEGFHVRVPAGTNVNDGVNPDTESAAAADGVATAKK
;
A
#
# COMPACT_ATOMS: atom_id res chain seq x y z
N MET A 1 93.46 -34.40 -30.93
CA MET A 1 93.05 -35.23 -29.77
C MET A 1 93.35 -34.48 -28.48
N ALA A 2 92.43 -34.61 -27.50
CA ALA A 2 92.49 -34.24 -26.06
C ALA A 2 92.67 -32.74 -25.71
N TYR A 3 91.58 -31.95 -25.54
CA TYR A 3 90.74 -31.78 -24.33
C TYR A 3 91.54 -31.46 -23.06
N THR A 4 91.71 -30.19 -22.68
CA THR A 4 90.83 -29.43 -21.74
C THR A 4 90.49 -30.15 -20.44
N ARG A 5 91.21 -29.85 -19.35
CA ARG A 5 90.71 -29.22 -18.10
C ARG A 5 91.64 -29.49 -16.91
N GLY A 6 91.86 -28.45 -16.11
CA GLY A 6 92.49 -28.57 -14.79
C GLY A 6 92.74 -27.22 -14.12
N ASN A 7 91.67 -26.42 -13.97
CA ASN A 7 91.72 -25.11 -13.33
C ASN A 7 91.87 -25.23 -11.81
N LEU A 8 92.87 -24.52 -11.29
CA LEU A 8 92.80 -23.58 -10.16
C LEU A 8 92.12 -24.01 -8.83
N ALA A 9 92.88 -23.80 -7.76
CA ALA A 9 92.44 -23.60 -6.38
C ALA A 9 92.18 -24.85 -5.52
N VAL A 10 93.29 -25.45 -5.08
CA VAL A 10 93.39 -25.83 -3.66
C VAL A 10 93.22 -24.54 -2.84
N LYS A 11 92.01 -24.32 -2.31
CA LYS A 11 91.75 -23.36 -1.23
C LYS A 11 90.75 -23.97 -0.26
N GLU A 12 91.32 -24.43 0.86
CA GLU A 12 90.80 -24.35 2.22
C GLU A 12 89.27 -24.26 2.38
N LYS A 13 88.62 -25.39 2.60
CA LYS A 13 87.30 -25.39 3.27
C LYS A 13 87.51 -25.30 4.78
N GLN A 14 87.87 -24.11 5.27
CA GLN A 14 87.62 -23.67 6.66
C GLN A 14 86.12 -23.45 6.94
N ALA A 15 85.22 -24.09 6.19
CA ALA A 15 83.77 -23.92 6.29
C ALA A 15 83.09 -25.02 7.11
N GLU A 16 83.84 -25.93 7.75
CA GLU A 16 83.27 -27.00 8.58
C GLU A 16 82.95 -26.54 10.02
N ARG A 17 83.21 -25.26 10.35
CA ARG A 17 83.02 -24.70 11.70
C ARG A 17 81.87 -23.69 11.82
N SER A 18 80.87 -23.77 10.94
CA SER A 18 79.64 -22.99 11.06
C SER A 18 78.43 -23.86 10.75
N TYR A 19 78.23 -24.90 11.55
CA TYR A 19 76.90 -25.46 11.75
C TYR A 19 76.23 -24.65 12.88
N PRO A 20 75.39 -23.64 12.61
CA PRO A 20 74.29 -23.41 13.52
C PRO A 20 73.41 -24.65 13.41
N THR A 21 73.28 -25.38 14.50
CA THR A 21 72.31 -26.46 14.66
C THR A 21 70.99 -26.02 14.02
N GLN A 22 70.68 -26.60 12.86
CA GLN A 22 69.41 -26.41 12.19
C GLN A 22 68.34 -27.01 13.09
N ARG A 23 67.79 -26.19 13.98
CA ARG A 23 66.51 -26.47 14.64
C ARG A 23 65.52 -26.67 13.51
N TYR A 24 65.17 -27.93 13.30
CA TYR A 24 64.12 -28.36 12.39
C TYR A 24 62.84 -27.60 12.79
N ARG A 25 62.50 -26.57 12.02
CA ARG A 25 61.22 -25.89 12.13
C ARG A 25 60.24 -26.70 11.32
N GLU A 26 59.40 -27.46 12.00
CA GLU A 26 58.21 -28.07 11.43
C GLU A 26 57.36 -26.97 10.81
N THR A 27 57.47 -26.80 9.50
CA THR A 27 56.60 -25.91 8.75
C THR A 27 55.34 -26.71 8.44
N THR A 28 54.31 -26.52 9.27
CA THR A 28 53.00 -27.12 9.04
C THR A 28 52.47 -26.57 7.72
N LYS A 29 52.41 -27.44 6.70
CA LYS A 29 51.84 -27.10 5.41
C LYS A 29 50.37 -26.80 5.60
N VAL A 30 50.01 -25.52 5.61
CA VAL A 30 48.61 -25.08 5.65
C VAL A 30 47.98 -25.52 4.33
N VAL A 31 47.19 -26.60 4.38
CA VAL A 31 46.37 -27.01 3.26
C VAL A 31 45.19 -26.05 3.21
N THR A 32 45.33 -24.98 2.44
CA THR A 32 44.21 -24.10 2.09
C THR A 32 43.20 -24.94 1.28
N ARG A 33 42.13 -25.38 1.94
CA ARG A 33 40.98 -25.96 1.23
C ARG A 33 40.40 -24.89 0.31
N ARG A 34 39.90 -25.29 -0.86
CA ARG A 34 39.21 -24.37 -1.79
C ARG A 34 38.13 -23.64 -1.00
N SER A 35 38.32 -22.35 -0.77
CA SER A 35 37.32 -21.50 -0.15
C SER A 35 36.08 -21.54 -1.03
N PRO A 36 34.90 -21.95 -0.53
CA PRO A 36 33.68 -21.71 -1.27
C PRO A 36 33.56 -20.20 -1.55
N LEU A 37 33.01 -19.86 -2.72
CA LEU A 37 32.86 -18.48 -3.19
C LEU A 37 32.36 -17.57 -2.06
N PRO A 38 32.88 -16.33 -1.97
CA PRO A 38 32.61 -15.42 -0.87
C PRO A 38 31.11 -15.28 -0.63
N VAL A 39 30.71 -15.36 0.65
CA VAL A 39 29.29 -15.43 1.08
C VAL A 39 28.42 -14.32 0.47
N ARG A 40 29.02 -13.17 0.17
CA ARG A 40 28.38 -12.02 -0.48
C ARG A 40 27.83 -12.34 -1.87
N GLU A 41 28.59 -13.04 -2.70
CA GLU A 41 28.13 -13.41 -4.05
C GLU A 41 26.96 -14.38 -3.98
N LYS A 42 27.05 -15.39 -3.09
CA LYS A 42 25.96 -16.36 -2.89
C LYS A 42 24.67 -15.71 -2.39
N LEU A 43 24.77 -14.72 -1.51
CA LEU A 43 23.61 -13.95 -1.02
C LEU A 43 22.96 -13.11 -2.13
N LEU A 44 23.77 -12.48 -2.97
CA LEU A 44 23.27 -11.65 -4.07
C LEU A 44 22.49 -12.52 -5.07
N TYR A 45 22.98 -13.71 -5.41
CA TYR A 45 22.25 -14.65 -6.27
C TYR A 45 20.92 -15.12 -5.65
N MET A 46 20.89 -15.40 -4.35
CA MET A 46 19.63 -15.81 -3.70
C MET A 46 18.61 -14.67 -3.67
N MET A 47 19.06 -13.43 -3.46
CA MET A 47 18.20 -12.25 -3.50
C MET A 47 17.63 -11.98 -4.89
N THR A 48 18.43 -12.11 -5.96
CA THR A 48 17.91 -11.89 -7.33
C THR A 48 16.88 -12.94 -7.71
N VAL A 49 17.10 -14.20 -7.34
CA VAL A 49 16.10 -15.26 -7.55
C VAL A 49 14.82 -14.97 -6.76
N MET A 50 14.94 -14.59 -5.49
CA MET A 50 13.77 -14.26 -4.67
C MET A 50 13.01 -13.06 -5.24
N PHE A 51 13.72 -12.02 -5.68
CA PHE A 51 13.13 -10.85 -6.31
C PHE A 51 12.39 -11.22 -7.59
N CYS A 52 12.98 -12.06 -8.44
CA CYS A 52 12.35 -12.54 -9.67
C CYS A 52 11.03 -13.28 -9.38
N VAL A 53 11.03 -14.19 -8.41
CA VAL A 53 9.83 -14.93 -8.01
C VAL A 53 8.78 -14.01 -7.37
N ALA A 54 9.20 -13.03 -6.56
CA ALA A 54 8.30 -12.06 -5.95
C ALA A 54 7.60 -11.18 -7.00
N VAL A 55 8.33 -10.72 -8.02
CA VAL A 55 7.76 -9.96 -9.14
C VAL A 55 6.75 -10.82 -9.90
N MET A 56 7.10 -12.07 -10.22
CA MET A 56 6.16 -12.98 -10.90
C MET A 56 4.92 -13.26 -10.04
N GLY A 57 5.09 -13.57 -8.76
CA GLY A 57 3.96 -13.79 -7.83
C GLY A 57 3.07 -12.54 -7.68
N GLY A 58 3.67 -11.36 -7.60
CA GLY A 58 2.94 -10.09 -7.53
C GLY A 58 2.10 -9.82 -8.77
N LEU A 59 2.64 -10.11 -9.96
CA LEU A 59 1.87 -10.01 -11.22
C LEU A 59 0.68 -10.97 -11.22
N LEU A 60 0.85 -12.23 -10.79
CA LEU A 60 -0.28 -13.16 -10.68
C LEU A 60 -1.35 -12.63 -9.71
N TRP A 61 -0.94 -12.10 -8.55
CA TRP A 61 -1.85 -11.56 -7.55
C TRP A 61 -2.69 -10.40 -8.08
N GLN A 62 -2.05 -9.45 -8.80
CA GLN A 62 -2.76 -8.35 -9.46
C GLN A 62 -3.77 -8.86 -10.49
N ASN A 63 -3.39 -9.87 -11.28
CA ASN A 63 -4.29 -10.46 -12.28
C ASN A 63 -5.52 -11.13 -11.63
N VAL A 64 -5.34 -11.86 -10.53
CA VAL A 64 -6.47 -12.47 -9.80
C VAL A 64 -7.38 -11.41 -9.17
N SER A 65 -6.80 -10.38 -8.54
CA SER A 65 -7.57 -9.27 -7.96
C SER A 65 -8.43 -8.55 -9.00
N LEU A 66 -7.89 -8.35 -10.21
CA LEU A 66 -8.59 -7.72 -11.32
C LEU A 66 -9.88 -8.47 -11.71
N TYR A 67 -9.92 -9.80 -11.62
CA TYR A 67 -11.12 -10.58 -11.92
C TYR A 67 -12.23 -10.36 -10.88
N ASN A 68 -11.87 -10.32 -9.59
CA ASN A 68 -12.83 -10.05 -8.53
C ASN A 68 -13.46 -8.66 -8.69
N ILE A 69 -12.64 -7.65 -8.99
CA ILE A 69 -13.12 -6.27 -9.19
C ILE A 69 -14.02 -6.18 -10.44
N LYS A 70 -13.66 -6.82 -11.55
CA LYS A 70 -14.50 -6.85 -12.76
C LYS A 70 -15.87 -7.47 -12.50
N ARG A 71 -15.93 -8.56 -11.71
CA ARG A 71 -17.18 -9.21 -11.32
C ARG A 71 -18.05 -8.28 -10.47
N GLN A 72 -17.45 -7.62 -9.48
CA GLN A 72 -18.16 -6.66 -8.63
C GLN A 72 -18.70 -5.48 -9.43
N MET A 73 -17.91 -4.93 -10.36
CA MET A 73 -18.34 -3.86 -11.25
C MET A 73 -19.50 -4.29 -12.16
N PHE A 74 -19.51 -5.53 -12.63
CA PHE A 74 -20.64 -6.04 -13.43
C PHE A 74 -21.93 -6.08 -12.60
N ASN A 75 -21.88 -6.68 -11.40
CA ASN A 75 -23.04 -6.75 -10.51
C ASN A 75 -23.53 -5.35 -10.10
N LEU A 76 -22.62 -4.44 -9.75
CA LEU A 76 -22.99 -3.06 -9.41
C LEU A 76 -23.65 -2.34 -10.59
N ASN A 77 -23.18 -2.55 -11.81
CA ASN A 77 -23.81 -1.97 -13.00
C ASN A 77 -25.22 -2.53 -13.23
N THR A 78 -25.45 -3.83 -13.01
CA THR A 78 -26.78 -4.42 -13.13
C THR A 78 -27.73 -3.86 -12.06
N ASP A 79 -27.26 -3.70 -10.83
CA ASP A 79 -28.05 -3.14 -9.73
C ASP A 79 -28.39 -1.67 -9.99
N ILE A 80 -27.42 -0.89 -10.48
CA ILE A 80 -27.65 0.51 -10.89
C ILE A 80 -28.69 0.59 -12.02
N GLN A 81 -28.67 -0.32 -12.99
CA GLN A 81 -29.68 -0.33 -14.05
C GLN A 81 -31.07 -0.66 -13.52
N ALA A 82 -31.18 -1.61 -12.60
CA ALA A 82 -32.45 -1.97 -11.96
C ALA A 82 -33.02 -0.78 -11.16
N ILE A 83 -32.20 -0.16 -10.31
CA ILE A 83 -32.60 1.02 -9.52
C ILE A 83 -33.02 2.17 -10.43
N ASN A 84 -32.29 2.43 -11.52
CA ASN A 84 -32.68 3.47 -12.47
C ASN A 84 -34.00 3.18 -13.18
N ALA A 85 -34.34 1.91 -13.43
CA ALA A 85 -35.62 1.53 -13.99
C ALA A 85 -36.76 1.78 -12.98
N GLU A 86 -36.55 1.39 -11.72
CA GLU A 86 -37.51 1.65 -10.62
C GLU A 86 -37.73 3.15 -10.40
N VAL A 87 -36.65 3.94 -10.38
CA VAL A 87 -36.75 5.40 -10.26
C VAL A 87 -37.54 5.99 -11.42
N LYS A 88 -37.30 5.55 -12.66
CA LYS A 88 -38.07 6.02 -13.82
C LYS A 88 -39.55 5.67 -13.71
N GLU A 89 -39.86 4.46 -13.26
CA GLU A 89 -41.25 4.05 -13.05
C GLU A 89 -41.92 4.93 -11.98
N LEU A 90 -41.26 5.14 -10.85
CA LEU A 90 -41.76 6.00 -9.77
C LEU A 90 -41.93 7.45 -10.23
N THR A 91 -41.02 7.98 -11.05
CA THR A 91 -41.19 9.34 -11.61
C THR A 91 -42.39 9.43 -12.55
N ILE A 92 -42.62 8.42 -13.38
CA ILE A 92 -43.80 8.38 -14.27
C ILE A 92 -45.09 8.27 -13.44
N GLN A 93 -45.10 7.45 -12.38
CA GLN A 93 -46.24 7.34 -11.49
C GLN A 93 -46.52 8.67 -10.78
N LYS A 94 -45.47 9.38 -10.32
CA LYS A 94 -45.59 10.72 -9.72
C LYS A 94 -46.20 11.72 -10.71
N GLU A 95 -45.66 11.82 -11.92
CA GLU A 95 -46.16 12.73 -12.96
C GLU A 95 -47.63 12.41 -13.30
N LYS A 96 -47.95 11.13 -13.47
CA LYS A 96 -49.34 10.69 -13.72
C LYS A 96 -50.29 11.03 -12.57
N LEU A 97 -49.82 10.96 -11.32
CA LEU A 97 -50.60 11.38 -10.15
C LEU A 97 -50.77 12.89 -10.12
N GLU A 98 -49.71 13.65 -10.40
CA GLU A 98 -49.75 15.12 -10.49
C GLU A 98 -50.71 15.61 -11.57
N GLU A 99 -50.78 14.95 -12.72
CA GLU A 99 -51.77 15.25 -13.77
C GLU A 99 -53.20 14.86 -13.38
N GLN A 100 -53.40 13.81 -12.58
CA GLN A 100 -54.73 13.36 -12.15
C GLN A 100 -55.31 14.20 -11.00
N ILE A 101 -54.47 14.82 -10.18
CA ILE A 101 -54.91 15.68 -9.07
C ILE A 101 -55.80 16.84 -9.54
N PRO A 102 -55.43 17.67 -10.53
CA PRO A 102 -56.29 18.76 -10.99
C PRO A 102 -57.57 18.24 -11.66
N VAL A 103 -57.52 17.11 -12.37
CA VAL A 103 -58.71 16.52 -13.01
C VAL A 103 -59.72 16.06 -11.95
N LYS A 104 -59.29 15.29 -10.96
CA LYS A 104 -60.15 14.84 -9.86
C LYS A 104 -60.60 16.00 -8.95
N ALA A 105 -59.75 17.01 -8.74
CA ALA A 105 -60.12 18.20 -7.98
C ALA A 105 -61.25 18.98 -8.68
N ASN A 106 -61.19 19.12 -10.00
CA ASN A 106 -62.26 19.74 -10.80
C ASN A 106 -63.55 18.91 -10.78
N GLU A 107 -63.46 17.57 -10.87
CA GLU A 107 -64.63 16.68 -10.75
C GLU A 107 -65.31 16.77 -9.37
N LEU A 108 -64.53 16.99 -8.32
CA LEU A 108 -65.01 17.15 -6.94
C LEU A 108 -65.40 18.60 -6.58
N GLY A 109 -65.31 19.54 -7.53
CA GLY A 109 -65.74 20.93 -7.35
C GLY A 109 -64.76 21.82 -6.56
N TYR A 110 -63.50 21.39 -6.40
CA TYR A 110 -62.44 22.17 -5.77
C TYR A 110 -61.66 22.98 -6.81
N VAL A 111 -61.57 24.30 -6.61
CA VAL A 111 -60.86 25.24 -7.51
C VAL A 111 -59.46 25.52 -6.93
N GLN A 112 -58.43 25.52 -7.78
CA GLN A 112 -57.07 25.91 -7.38
C GLN A 112 -57.07 27.37 -6.91
N PRO A 113 -56.65 27.68 -5.67
CA PRO A 113 -56.48 29.06 -5.22
C PRO A 113 -55.30 29.73 -5.96
N GLU A 114 -55.51 30.89 -6.57
CA GLU A 114 -54.48 31.68 -7.27
C GLU A 114 -53.42 32.30 -6.34
N VAL A 115 -53.53 32.15 -5.01
CA VAL A 115 -52.65 32.82 -4.05
C VAL A 115 -51.82 31.80 -3.27
N GLU A 116 -50.52 31.82 -3.53
CA GLU A 116 -49.48 31.09 -2.81
C GLU A 116 -49.38 31.62 -1.37
N GLY A 117 -49.99 30.93 -0.38
CA GLY A 117 -49.70 31.26 1.02
C GLY A 117 -50.78 31.08 2.09
N PHE A 118 -51.79 30.21 1.95
CA PHE A 118 -52.61 29.84 3.12
C PHE A 118 -52.03 28.63 3.85
N HIS A 119 -51.04 28.86 4.71
CA HIS A 119 -50.50 27.84 5.62
C HIS A 119 -51.39 27.70 6.85
N VAL A 120 -52.22 26.66 6.89
CA VAL A 120 -52.90 26.26 8.14
C VAL A 120 -51.85 25.61 9.05
N ARG A 121 -51.39 26.33 10.07
CA ARG A 121 -50.60 25.75 11.17
C ARG A 121 -51.51 24.84 11.98
N VAL A 122 -51.36 23.53 11.81
CA VAL A 122 -51.94 22.53 12.70
C VAL A 122 -51.09 22.49 13.98
N PRO A 123 -51.64 22.74 15.19
CA PRO A 123 -50.87 22.64 16.42
C PRO A 123 -50.51 21.18 16.69
N ALA A 124 -49.22 20.86 16.71
CA ALA A 124 -48.72 19.57 17.16
C ALA A 124 -49.04 19.42 18.65
N GLY A 125 -49.85 18.41 18.97
CA GLY A 125 -50.19 18.03 20.33
C GLY A 125 -48.93 17.77 21.16
N THR A 126 -48.97 18.30 22.38
CA THR A 126 -48.04 18.06 23.48
C THR A 126 -47.73 16.58 23.66
N ASN A 127 -46.52 16.17 23.31
CA ASN A 127 -45.92 14.97 23.87
C ASN A 127 -44.67 15.36 24.64
N VAL A 128 -44.85 15.24 25.95
CA VAL A 128 -43.86 15.25 27.01
C VAL A 128 -42.81 14.20 26.71
N ASN A 129 -41.53 14.57 26.76
CA ASN A 129 -40.42 13.88 27.43
C ASN A 129 -39.08 14.28 26.80
N ASP A 130 -38.23 14.89 27.62
CA ASP A 130 -36.77 14.72 27.71
C ASP A 130 -36.27 15.98 28.45
N GLY A 131 -35.79 15.90 29.68
CA GLY A 131 -34.72 15.00 30.09
C GLY A 131 -33.41 15.77 30.06
N VAL A 132 -33.22 16.65 31.06
CA VAL A 132 -31.95 16.93 31.74
C VAL A 132 -30.68 17.09 30.86
N ASN A 133 -30.25 18.34 30.63
CA ASN A 133 -29.04 18.91 31.23
C ASN A 133 -28.80 20.37 30.76
N PRO A 134 -28.59 21.33 31.66
CA PRO A 134 -27.82 22.54 31.37
C PRO A 134 -26.34 22.13 31.28
N ASP A 135 -25.53 22.69 30.39
CA ASP A 135 -24.58 23.73 30.77
C ASP A 135 -23.76 24.13 29.51
N THR A 136 -23.31 25.39 29.51
CA THR A 136 -22.17 25.93 28.74
C THR A 136 -22.40 26.46 27.32
N GLU A 137 -23.03 27.64 27.27
CA GLU A 137 -22.40 28.91 26.89
C GLU A 137 -21.43 28.92 25.68
N SER A 138 -21.90 29.59 24.63
CA SER A 138 -21.16 30.06 23.46
C SER A 138 -20.51 31.43 23.75
N ALA A 139 -19.19 31.55 23.54
CA ALA A 139 -18.50 32.71 22.95
C ALA A 139 -16.97 32.45 22.98
N ALA A 140 -16.26 32.28 21.88
CA ALA A 140 -15.83 33.33 20.93
C ALA A 140 -15.03 34.47 21.58
N ALA A 141 -13.72 34.27 21.80
CA ALA A 141 -12.70 35.32 21.80
C ALA A 141 -11.29 34.72 21.87
N ALA A 142 -10.61 34.58 20.73
CA ALA A 142 -9.15 34.47 20.69
C ALA A 142 -8.63 34.74 19.27
N ASP A 143 -8.33 35.99 18.96
CA ASP A 143 -7.17 36.26 18.09
C ASP A 143 -6.50 37.57 18.53
N GLY A 144 -5.21 37.46 18.85
CA GLY A 144 -4.45 38.54 19.47
C GLY A 144 -3.14 38.06 20.10
N VAL A 145 -2.06 38.38 19.39
CA VAL A 145 -0.69 38.64 19.90
C VAL A 145 0.30 37.46 19.91
N ALA A 146 1.08 37.44 18.83
CA ALA A 146 2.55 37.37 18.79
C ALA A 146 3.30 36.81 20.02
N THR A 147 4.19 35.85 19.76
CA THR A 147 5.53 35.84 20.37
C THR A 147 6.51 35.01 19.55
N ALA A 148 7.61 35.67 19.18
CA ALA A 148 8.82 35.08 18.65
C ALA A 148 9.58 34.29 19.71
N LYS A 149 10.27 33.20 19.33
CA LYS A 149 11.71 33.02 19.60
C LYS A 149 12.27 31.68 19.13
N LYS A 150 13.41 31.83 18.45
CA LYS A 150 14.65 31.02 18.52
C LYS A 150 14.84 29.88 17.53
#